data_AF-A0A957C047-F1
#
_entry.id   AF-A0A957C047-F1
#
_cell.length_a   1.000
_cell.length_b   1.000
_cell.length_c   1.000
_cell.angle_alpha   90.00
_cell.angle_beta   90.00
_cell.angle_gamma   90.00
#
_symmetry.space_group_name_H-M   'P 1'
#
loop_
_entity.id
_entity.type
_entity.pdbx_description
1 polymer ?
#
loop_
_entity_poly.entity_id
_entity_poly.type
_entity_poly.pdbx_seq_one_letter_code
_entity_poly.pdbx_strand_id
1 'polypeptide(L)'
;MKLIVLTGLVSVEKAEAAAYLAQQFTEQDQRVTVLDNIARIPMDAALFEETPQRISGDISQLLPEILNGVESDVVILAASEVANPDDLYVALDALHDTHPQIDVQSLALIDTRTCDCFPQIRERLELYADRVLNLPIEWEASDDFDCHS
;
A
#
# COMPACT_ATOMS: atom_id res chain seq x y z
N MET A 1 2.92 12.21 -9.95
CA MET A 1 2.85 10.81 -9.51
C MET A 1 2.18 10.80 -8.15
N LYS A 2 1.28 9.84 -7.91
CA LYS A 2 0.67 9.61 -6.61
C LYS A 2 1.28 8.37 -5.97
N LEU A 3 1.67 8.45 -4.69
CA LEU A 3 2.13 7.30 -3.92
C LEU A 3 1.11 7.00 -2.82
N ILE A 4 0.53 5.81 -2.84
CA ILE A 4 -0.39 5.32 -1.81
C ILE A 4 0.34 4.25 -0.99
N VAL A 5 0.53 4.50 0.29
CA VAL A 5 1.24 3.60 1.20
C VAL A 5 0.23 2.89 2.10
N LEU A 6 0.13 1.56 1.94
CA LEU A 6 -0.68 0.69 2.77
C LEU A 6 0.14 0.21 3.96
N THR A 7 -0.28 0.59 5.16
CA THR A 7 0.39 0.24 6.42
C THR A 7 -0.53 -0.62 7.29
N GLY A 8 0.04 -1.29 8.30
CA GLY A 8 -0.72 -2.15 9.21
C GLY A 8 -0.10 -3.54 9.39
N LEU A 9 -0.62 -4.27 10.37
CA LEU A 9 -0.12 -5.58 10.79
C LEU A 9 -0.66 -6.76 9.96
N VAL A 10 -1.48 -6.47 8.96
CA VAL A 10 -2.33 -7.40 8.21
C VAL A 10 -1.84 -7.60 6.79
N SER A 11 -1.15 -8.71 6.52
CA SER A 11 -0.50 -8.93 5.21
C SER A 11 -1.49 -9.20 4.08
N VAL A 12 -2.49 -10.06 4.31
CA VAL A 12 -3.43 -10.49 3.26
C VAL A 12 -4.31 -9.32 2.85
N GLU A 13 -4.85 -8.60 3.81
CA GLU A 13 -5.76 -7.48 3.58
C GLU A 13 -5.05 -6.30 2.92
N LYS A 14 -3.74 -6.11 3.15
CA LYS A 14 -2.94 -5.15 2.37
C LYS A 14 -2.77 -5.57 0.91
N ALA A 15 -2.61 -6.86 0.63
CA ALA A 15 -2.53 -7.37 -0.74
C ALA A 15 -3.87 -7.19 -1.48
N GLU A 16 -4.98 -7.52 -0.83
CA GLU A 16 -6.33 -7.32 -1.36
C GLU A 16 -6.63 -5.84 -1.60
N ALA A 17 -6.31 -4.97 -0.64
CA ALA A 17 -6.44 -3.52 -0.78
C ALA A 17 -5.60 -2.97 -1.95
N ALA A 18 -4.37 -3.46 -2.11
CA ALA A 18 -3.51 -3.06 -3.21
C ALA A 18 -4.10 -3.47 -4.56
N ALA A 19 -4.62 -4.70 -4.67
CA ALA A 19 -5.28 -5.19 -5.87
C ALA A 19 -6.52 -4.38 -6.22
N TYR A 20 -7.40 -4.14 -5.23
CA TYR A 20 -8.61 -3.34 -5.40
C TYR A 20 -8.28 -1.91 -5.87
N LEU A 21 -7.35 -1.23 -5.20
CA LEU A 21 -6.93 0.11 -5.59
C LEU A 21 -6.29 0.13 -6.98
N ALA A 22 -5.47 -0.87 -7.31
CA ALA A 22 -4.85 -0.95 -8.62
C ALA A 22 -5.90 -1.07 -9.72
N GLN A 23 -6.88 -1.96 -9.56
CA GLN A 23 -8.00 -2.08 -10.49
C GLN A 23 -8.75 -0.76 -10.65
N GLN A 24 -9.12 -0.10 -9.54
CA GLN A 24 -9.88 1.15 -9.58
C GLN A 24 -9.16 2.28 -10.31
N PHE A 25 -7.83 2.36 -10.21
CA PHE A 25 -7.05 3.37 -10.93
C PHE A 25 -6.80 2.98 -12.40
N THR A 26 -6.63 1.69 -12.70
CA THR A 26 -6.57 1.20 -14.08
C THR A 26 -7.87 1.46 -14.83
N GLU A 27 -9.04 1.24 -14.20
CA GLU A 27 -10.37 1.55 -14.75
C GLU A 27 -10.53 3.06 -15.07
N GLN A 28 -9.68 3.92 -14.50
CA GLN A 28 -9.62 5.35 -14.75
C GLN A 28 -8.50 5.74 -15.75
N ASP A 29 -8.03 4.78 -16.55
CA ASP A 29 -6.94 4.93 -17.53
C ASP A 29 -5.60 5.42 -16.92
N GLN A 30 -5.34 5.14 -15.64
CA GLN A 30 -4.08 5.48 -14.99
C GLN A 30 -3.09 4.32 -15.05
N ARG A 31 -1.80 4.62 -15.26
CA ARG A 31 -0.74 3.61 -15.15
C ARG A 31 -0.43 3.38 -13.67
N VAL A 32 -0.57 2.13 -13.23
CA VAL A 32 -0.39 1.74 -11.83
C VAL A 32 0.82 0.82 -11.69
N THR A 33 1.67 1.09 -10.70
CA THR A 33 2.68 0.13 -10.25
C THR A 33 2.41 -0.28 -8.82
N VAL A 34 2.32 -1.59 -8.57
CA VAL A 34 2.20 -2.15 -7.23
C VAL A 34 3.57 -2.60 -6.74
N LEU A 35 3.94 -2.12 -5.56
CA LEU A 35 5.18 -2.39 -4.87
C LEU A 35 4.89 -3.28 -3.65
N ASP A 36 5.39 -4.51 -3.69
CA ASP A 36 5.18 -5.50 -2.63
C ASP A 36 6.39 -5.55 -1.68
N ASN A 37 6.23 -5.01 -0.47
CA ASN A 37 7.21 -5.11 0.62
C ASN A 37 6.70 -5.97 1.79
N ILE A 38 5.62 -6.73 1.62
CA ILE A 38 5.03 -7.57 2.68
C ILE A 38 6.02 -8.67 3.09
N ALA A 39 6.44 -8.76 4.35
CA ALA A 39 7.52 -9.67 4.72
C ALA A 39 7.12 -11.15 4.69
N ARG A 40 5.93 -11.48 5.20
CA ARG A 40 5.50 -12.88 5.41
C ARG A 40 5.10 -13.62 4.15
N ILE A 41 4.19 -13.05 3.37
CA ILE A 41 3.54 -13.73 2.24
C ILE A 41 3.60 -12.77 1.04
N PRO A 42 4.27 -13.15 -0.06
CA PRO A 42 4.23 -12.38 -1.29
C PRO A 42 2.80 -12.21 -1.79
N MET A 43 2.52 -11.09 -2.44
CA MET A 43 1.23 -10.90 -3.09
C MET A 43 0.98 -12.00 -4.13
N ASP A 44 -0.25 -12.51 -4.18
CA ASP A 44 -0.66 -13.42 -5.25
C ASP A 44 -0.79 -12.63 -6.56
N ALA A 45 0.04 -12.98 -7.55
CA ALA A 45 0.03 -12.33 -8.86
C ALA A 45 -1.32 -12.50 -9.59
N ALA A 46 -2.13 -13.50 -9.23
CA ALA A 46 -3.46 -13.69 -9.81
C ALA A 46 -4.47 -12.57 -9.45
N LEU A 47 -4.16 -11.75 -8.44
CA LEU A 47 -5.01 -10.62 -8.04
C LEU A 47 -4.76 -9.35 -8.88
N PHE A 48 -3.75 -9.35 -9.76
CA PHE A 48 -3.30 -8.16 -10.47
C PHE A 48 -3.20 -8.40 -11.96
N GLU A 49 -3.50 -7.37 -12.76
CA GLU A 49 -3.25 -7.40 -14.20
C GLU A 49 -1.75 -7.39 -14.52
N GLU A 50 -0.99 -6.59 -13.77
CA GLU A 50 0.47 -6.56 -13.82
C GLU A 50 1.07 -7.14 -12.55
N THR A 51 2.13 -7.94 -12.68
CA THR A 51 2.78 -8.59 -11.53
C THR A 51 3.36 -7.53 -10.57
N PRO A 52 3.01 -7.56 -9.27
CA PRO A 52 3.60 -6.66 -8.29
C PRO A 52 5.13 -6.75 -8.25
N GLN A 53 5.80 -5.61 -8.18
CA GLN A 53 7.24 -5.54 -8.02
C GLN A 53 7.62 -5.83 -6.58
N ARG A 54 8.23 -6.99 -6.36
CA ARG A 54 8.72 -7.38 -5.04
C ARG A 54 9.92 -6.53 -4.61
N ILE A 55 9.84 -5.94 -3.42
CA ILE A 55 10.92 -5.20 -2.78
C ILE A 55 11.31 -5.89 -1.47
N SER A 56 12.58 -6.25 -1.35
CA SER A 56 13.13 -6.83 -0.13
C SER A 56 14.00 -5.81 0.59
N GLY A 57 13.90 -5.79 1.92
CA GLY A 57 14.69 -4.89 2.77
C GLY A 57 13.86 -3.77 3.38
N ASP A 58 14.58 -2.80 3.96
CA ASP A 58 14.01 -1.66 4.65
C ASP A 58 13.57 -0.59 3.66
N ILE A 59 12.25 -0.43 3.50
CA ILE A 59 11.67 0.49 2.53
C ILE A 59 12.02 1.95 2.83
N SER A 60 12.28 2.30 4.10
CA SER A 60 12.61 3.67 4.50
C SER A 60 13.87 4.20 3.81
N GLN A 61 14.78 3.31 3.39
CA GLN A 61 16.04 3.65 2.73
C GLN A 61 15.97 3.52 1.21
N LEU A 62 15.11 2.62 0.71
CA LEU A 62 15.07 2.25 -0.71
C LEU A 62 14.06 3.08 -1.51
N LEU A 63 13.09 3.71 -0.84
CA LEU A 63 11.96 4.36 -1.50
C LEU A 63 12.37 5.41 -2.56
N PRO A 64 13.34 6.32 -2.32
CA PRO A 64 13.72 7.30 -3.33
C PRO A 64 14.34 6.66 -4.58
N GLU A 65 15.18 5.64 -4.42
CA GLU A 65 15.80 4.92 -5.55
C GLU A 65 14.75 4.20 -6.38
N ILE A 66 13.82 3.50 -5.72
CA ILE A 66 12.75 2.76 -6.39
C ILE A 66 11.86 3.71 -7.19
N LEU A 67 11.41 4.81 -6.59
CA LEU A 67 10.48 5.74 -7.23
C LEU A 67 11.09 6.48 -8.43
N ASN A 68 12.41 6.71 -8.45
CA ASN A 68 13.08 7.32 -9.60
C ASN A 68 13.03 6.44 -10.86
N GLY A 69 12.82 5.13 -10.73
CA GLY A 69 12.72 4.18 -11.84
C GLY A 69 11.30 3.89 -12.31
N VAL A 70 10.27 4.43 -11.65
CA VAL A 70 8.86 4.10 -11.93
C VAL A 70 8.24 5.17 -12.81
N GLU A 71 7.73 4.75 -13.98
CA GLU A 71 7.06 5.64 -14.95
C GLU A 71 5.52 5.56 -14.85
N SER A 72 4.98 5.43 -13.64
CA SER A 72 3.55 5.26 -13.38
C SER A 72 2.90 6.51 -12.82
N ASP A 73 1.61 6.66 -13.08
CA ASP A 73 0.82 7.79 -12.59
C ASP A 73 0.48 7.58 -11.11
N VAL A 74 0.23 6.33 -10.73
CA VAL A 74 -0.03 5.87 -9.35
C VAL A 74 0.94 4.75 -8.97
N VAL A 75 1.49 4.83 -7.77
CA VAL A 75 2.30 3.79 -7.13
C VAL A 75 1.61 3.36 -5.85
N ILE A 76 1.36 2.07 -5.69
CA ILE A 76 0.74 1.50 -4.49
C ILE A 76 1.80 0.68 -3.77
N LEU A 77 2.23 1.11 -2.59
CA LEU A 77 3.19 0.41 -1.76
C LEU A 77 2.49 -0.31 -0.62
N ALA A 78 2.53 -1.64 -0.61
CA ALA A 78 2.19 -2.39 0.59
C ALA A 78 3.42 -2.54 1.48
N ALA A 79 3.51 -1.70 2.51
CA ALA A 79 4.62 -1.70 3.44
C ALA A 79 4.63 -2.98 4.29
N SER A 80 5.82 -3.44 4.66
CA SER A 80 5.99 -4.60 5.54
C SER A 80 5.23 -4.45 6.86
N GLU A 81 4.58 -5.52 7.32
CA GLU A 81 3.96 -5.60 8.65
C GLU A 81 4.98 -5.58 9.80
N VAL A 82 6.27 -5.75 9.51
CA VAL A 82 7.35 -5.58 10.50
C VAL A 82 8.07 -4.22 10.38
N ALA A 83 7.63 -3.35 9.48
CA ALA A 83 8.15 -1.99 9.39
C ALA A 83 7.79 -1.22 10.68
N ASN A 84 8.76 -0.52 11.25
CA ASN A 84 8.51 0.41 12.33
C ASN A 84 7.73 1.61 11.77
N PRO A 85 6.54 1.94 12.32
CA PRO A 85 5.78 3.10 11.86
C PRO A 85 6.60 4.40 11.91
N ASP A 86 7.33 4.67 13.00
CA ASP A 86 8.07 5.93 13.14
C ASP A 86 9.09 6.11 12.02
N ASP A 87 9.87 5.07 11.72
CA ASP A 87 10.90 5.10 10.68
C ASP A 87 10.30 5.23 9.28
N LEU A 88 9.17 4.55 9.03
CA LEU A 88 8.45 4.64 7.75
C LEU A 88 7.92 6.06 7.51
N TYR A 89 7.22 6.65 8.49
CA TYR A 89 6.62 7.98 8.31
C TYR A 89 7.67 9.09 8.25
N VAL A 90 8.79 8.97 8.98
CA VAL A 90 9.94 9.88 8.80
C VAL A 90 10.50 9.79 7.37
N ALA A 91 10.59 8.59 6.79
CA ALA A 91 11.05 8.44 5.42
C ALA A 91 10.05 9.00 4.39
N LEU A 92 8.74 8.89 4.64
CA LEU A 92 7.71 9.49 3.79
C LEU A 92 7.75 11.03 3.84
N ASP A 93 7.98 11.61 5.02
CA ASP A 93 8.15 13.06 5.19
C ASP A 93 9.42 13.56 4.46
N ALA A 94 10.54 12.86 4.62
CA ALA A 94 11.78 13.16 3.90
C ALA A 94 11.62 13.00 2.37
N LEU A 95 10.81 12.03 1.92
CA LEU A 95 10.47 11.87 0.50
C LEU A 95 9.68 13.08 0.00
N HIS A 96 8.72 13.58 0.76
CA HIS A 96 7.94 14.76 0.38
C HIS A 96 8.83 16.01 0.25
N ASP A 97 9.76 16.21 1.18
CA ASP A 97 10.72 17.32 1.14
C ASP A 97 11.64 17.26 -0.09
N THR A 98 12.08 16.06 -0.48
CA THR A 98 13.02 15.86 -1.58
C THR A 98 12.35 15.74 -2.95
N HIS A 99 11.11 15.27 -2.99
CA HIS A 99 10.31 15.07 -4.20
C HIS A 99 8.89 15.64 -4.03
N PRO A 100 8.73 16.98 -3.91
CA PRO A 100 7.44 17.62 -3.63
C PRO A 100 6.39 17.42 -4.73
N GLN A 101 6.79 16.94 -5.91
CA GLN A 101 5.89 16.54 -7.00
C GLN A 101 5.20 15.19 -6.78
N ILE A 102 5.61 14.41 -5.78
CA ILE A 102 4.97 13.14 -5.42
C ILE A 102 3.90 13.44 -4.38
N ASP A 103 2.65 13.17 -4.72
CA ASP A 103 1.52 13.24 -3.80
C ASP A 103 1.49 11.96 -2.95
N VAL A 104 1.97 12.03 -1.72
CA VAL A 104 2.05 10.89 -0.80
C VAL A 104 0.78 10.83 0.04
N GLN A 105 0.11 9.68 0.03
CA GLN A 105 -1.04 9.37 0.87
C GLN A 105 -0.80 8.04 1.59
N SER A 106 -1.18 7.98 2.84
CA SER A 106 -1.00 6.82 3.70
C SER A 106 -2.35 6.29 4.22
N LEU A 107 -2.50 4.97 4.17
CA LEU A 107 -3.71 4.26 4.56
C LEU A 107 -3.34 3.13 5.54
N ALA A 108 -3.76 3.27 6.80
CA ALA A 108 -3.55 2.25 7.81
C ALA A 108 -4.72 1.26 7.83
N LEU A 109 -4.43 -0.03 7.64
CA LEU A 109 -5.38 -1.12 7.78
C LEU A 109 -5.27 -1.69 9.21
N ILE A 110 -6.32 -1.49 10.00
CA ILE A 110 -6.38 -1.85 11.41
C ILE A 110 -7.38 -3.00 11.60
N ASP A 111 -6.86 -4.21 11.82
CA ASP A 111 -7.67 -5.30 12.39
C ASP A 111 -7.59 -5.24 13.91
N THR A 112 -8.69 -4.86 14.55
CA THR A 112 -8.77 -4.78 16.03
C THR A 112 -8.41 -6.10 16.71
N ARG A 113 -8.70 -7.25 16.09
CA ARG A 113 -8.35 -8.59 16.62
C ARG A 113 -6.83 -8.80 16.72
N THR A 114 -6.08 -8.16 15.83
CA THR A 114 -4.61 -8.23 15.80
C THR A 114 -3.99 -7.06 16.56
N CYS A 115 -4.52 -5.85 16.35
CA CYS A 115 -3.95 -4.61 16.84
C CYS A 115 -4.18 -4.38 18.35
N ASP A 116 -5.22 -4.98 18.94
CA ASP A 116 -5.43 -4.91 20.39
C ASP A 116 -4.33 -5.66 21.18
N CYS A 117 -3.60 -6.58 20.53
CA CYS A 117 -2.38 -7.18 21.08
C CYS A 117 -1.15 -6.24 21.01
N PHE A 118 -1.23 -5.17 20.22
CA PHE A 118 -0.13 -4.22 19.97
C PHE A 118 -0.64 -2.75 20.02
N PRO A 119 -1.19 -2.30 21.16
CA PRO A 119 -1.88 -1.01 21.26
C PRO A 119 -1.01 0.19 20.89
N GLN A 120 0.30 0.13 21.18
CA GLN A 120 1.25 1.19 20.82
C GLN A 120 1.47 1.30 19.31
N ILE A 121 1.44 0.18 18.57
CA ILE A 121 1.57 0.20 17.12
C ILE A 121 0.30 0.78 16.50
N ARG A 122 -0.87 0.34 17.01
CA ARG A 122 -2.18 0.87 16.59
C ARG A 122 -2.24 2.39 16.73
N GLU A 123 -1.92 2.90 17.91
CA GLU A 123 -1.96 4.34 18.20
C GLU A 123 -1.07 5.14 17.21
N ARG A 124 0.13 4.64 16.91
CA ARG A 124 1.04 5.28 15.93
C ARG A 124 0.48 5.26 14.52
N LEU A 125 -0.07 4.13 14.08
CA LEU A 125 -0.70 4.03 12.76
C LEU A 125 -1.89 4.97 12.63
N GLU A 126 -2.75 5.03 13.65
CA GLU A 126 -3.90 5.94 13.70
C GLU A 126 -3.47 7.42 13.77
N LEU A 127 -2.34 7.72 14.42
CA LEU A 127 -1.81 9.08 14.56
C LEU A 127 -1.19 9.62 13.26
N TYR A 128 -0.43 8.78 12.55
CA TYR A 128 0.36 9.22 11.39
C TYR A 128 -0.32 9.00 10.05
N ALA A 129 -1.23 8.02 9.92
CA ALA A 129 -1.88 7.75 8.65
C ALA A 129 -2.87 8.85 8.28
N ASP A 130 -2.93 9.21 6.99
CA ASP A 130 -3.93 10.15 6.48
C ASP A 130 -5.34 9.59 6.65
N ARG A 131 -5.49 8.27 6.49
CA ARG A 131 -6.75 7.55 6.61
C ARG A 131 -6.54 6.20 7.30
N VAL A 132 -7.59 5.76 7.99
CA VAL A 132 -7.63 4.47 8.69
C VAL A 132 -8.82 3.67 8.17
N LEU A 133 -8.57 2.41 7.82
CA LEU A 133 -9.61 1.42 7.53
C LEU A 133 -9.64 0.38 8.63
N ASN A 134 -10.80 0.24 9.27
CA ASN A 134 -11.01 -0.80 10.26
C ASN A 134 -11.47 -2.08 9.57
N LEU A 135 -10.78 -3.18 9.83
CA LEU A 135 -11.08 -4.50 9.27
C LEU A 135 -12.04 -5.29 10.18
N PRO A 136 -12.80 -6.26 9.64
CA PRO A 136 -12.80 -6.69 8.24
C PRO A 136 -13.56 -5.71 7.32
N ILE A 137 -13.18 -5.70 6.04
CA ILE A 137 -13.88 -4.99 4.97
C ILE A 137 -14.14 -5.94 3.81
N GLU A 138 -15.25 -5.73 3.13
CA GLU A 138 -15.59 -6.42 1.89
C GLU A 138 -15.16 -5.53 0.72
N TRP A 139 -14.36 -6.09 -0.18
CA TRP A 139 -13.98 -5.42 -1.42
C TRP A 139 -15.03 -5.79 -2.48
N GLU A 140 -15.90 -4.85 -2.84
CA GLU A 140 -16.82 -5.07 -3.97
C GLU A 140 -15.98 -5.10 -5.24
N ALA A 141 -15.76 -6.28 -5.81
CA ALA A 141 -15.28 -6.38 -7.18
C ALA A 141 -16.34 -5.76 -8.09
N SER A 142 -15.95 -4.89 -9.01
CA SER A 142 -16.84 -4.42 -10.07
C SER A 142 -17.19 -5.62 -10.96
N ASP A 143 -18.31 -6.27 -10.66
CA ASP A 143 -18.92 -7.32 -11.48
C ASP A 143 -19.53 -6.69 -12.75
N ASP A 144 -18.69 -6.09 -13.61
CA ASP A 144 -19.02 -5.84 -15.01
C ASP A 144 -18.34 -6.90 -15.89
N PHE A 145 -18.49 -8.17 -15.51
CA PHE A 145 -18.26 -9.31 -16.40
C PHE A 145 -19.51 -9.58 -17.23
N ASP A 146 -19.77 -8.69 -18.19
CA ASP A 146 -20.80 -8.92 -19.21
C ASP A 146 -20.24 -9.91 -20.26
N CYS A 147 -20.16 -11.19 -19.90
CA CYS A 147 -19.95 -12.27 -20.85
C CYS A 147 -21.22 -12.45 -21.70
N HIS A 148 -21.40 -11.57 -22.69
CA HIS A 148 -22.29 -11.80 -23.83
C HIS A 148 -21.45 -12.04 -25.07
N SER A 149 -21.18 -13.31 -25.37
CA SER A 149 -20.77 -13.81 -26.69
C SER A 149 -21.16 -15.28 -26.85
#